data_AF-A0A1Y2AKQ2-F1
#
_entry.id   AF-A0A1Y2AKQ2-F1
#
_cell.length_a   1.000
_cell.length_b   1.000
_cell.length_c   1.000
_cell.angle_alpha   90.00
_cell.angle_beta   90.00
_cell.angle_gamma   90.00
#
_symmetry.space_group_name_H-M   'P 1'
#
loop_
_entity.id
_entity.type
_entity.pdbx_description
1 polymer ?
#
loop_
_entity_poly.entity_id
_entity_poly.type
_entity_poly.pdbx_seq_one_letter_code
_entity_poly.pdbx_strand_id
1 'polypeptide(L)'
;MEATTGGPGTGTDFFPLLSPAKIRILVVPVSPKQEPMSRDRFRRSVDLLSQFGVVAVRDATPADQRAQLSPENVNVGNKTMFHPGVLFLDFTTEYNRDHVFLEDFQMHSRIMGVVGIADCAQVDNEDEQRRYLAECVTVFDEQVKRYPSSLVHQCIAFNPSKDLVAAPLKEITLIPNEGQQLSFYLATFINSFTSELLRGFTNLVKQIESRPIISGPTPPNYSVNAHRGSTANLNSSGTSKDDAISPTSGAAISNADRNKKRTPARAMKLVTDLYLMAGRIDLAIPSYVSLTSEIMTKRGTKRRNVERADGKTG
;
A
#
# COMPACT_ATOMS: atom_id res chain seq x y z
N MET A 1 7.26 -24.36 -38.36
CA MET A 1 8.39 -23.84 -37.57
C MET A 1 7.83 -23.45 -36.23
N GLU A 2 7.94 -24.39 -35.29
CA GLU A 2 7.60 -24.22 -33.88
C GLU A 2 8.47 -23.14 -33.25
N ALA A 3 7.87 -22.32 -32.39
CA ALA A 3 8.58 -21.61 -31.34
C ALA A 3 8.04 -22.11 -30.00
N THR A 4 8.92 -22.85 -29.36
CA THR A 4 8.91 -23.62 -28.13
C THR A 4 8.30 -22.91 -26.91
N THR A 5 7.56 -23.72 -26.16
CA THR A 5 7.09 -23.60 -24.77
C THR A 5 8.07 -22.95 -23.78
N GLY A 6 7.58 -21.97 -23.00
CA GLY A 6 8.21 -21.50 -21.76
C GLY A 6 7.28 -21.78 -20.55
N GLY A 7 7.78 -22.54 -19.58
CA GLY A 7 7.04 -22.96 -18.38
C GLY A 7 6.86 -21.87 -17.30
N PRO A 8 6.09 -22.15 -16.23
CA PRO A 8 5.50 -21.15 -15.36
C PRO A 8 6.39 -20.85 -14.15
N GLY A 9 6.91 -19.63 -14.09
CA GLY A 9 7.67 -19.14 -12.95
C GLY A 9 7.91 -17.65 -13.07
N THR A 10 7.36 -16.91 -12.11
CA THR A 10 7.56 -15.48 -11.85
C THR A 10 7.11 -14.56 -12.99
N GLY A 11 5.93 -13.96 -12.81
CA GLY A 11 5.48 -12.83 -13.61
C GLY A 11 6.54 -11.74 -13.58
N THR A 12 7.32 -11.66 -14.64
CA THR A 12 8.27 -10.59 -14.89
C THR A 12 7.52 -9.27 -14.82
N ASP A 13 7.93 -8.40 -13.90
CA ASP A 13 7.50 -7.01 -13.81
C ASP A 13 7.66 -6.34 -15.18
N PHE A 14 6.56 -6.28 -15.94
CA PHE A 14 6.63 -5.91 -17.34
C PHE A 14 7.05 -4.44 -17.54
N PHE A 15 7.00 -3.59 -16.50
CA PHE A 15 7.57 -2.22 -16.51
C PHE A 15 7.87 -1.71 -15.08
N PRO A 16 9.14 -1.68 -14.61
CA PRO A 16 9.47 -1.10 -13.29
C PRO A 16 9.10 0.39 -13.20
N LEU A 17 9.02 1.09 -14.33
CA LEU A 17 8.54 2.47 -14.44
C LEU A 17 7.08 2.67 -13.98
N LEU A 18 6.24 1.64 -14.06
CA LEU A 18 4.85 1.69 -13.64
C LEU A 18 4.61 1.18 -12.22
N SER A 19 5.66 0.71 -11.53
CA SER A 19 5.58 0.29 -10.13
C SER A 19 4.88 1.31 -9.22
N PRO A 20 5.10 2.64 -9.35
CA PRO A 20 4.41 3.64 -8.53
C PRO A 20 2.89 3.75 -8.76
N ALA A 21 2.36 3.17 -9.84
CA ALA A 21 0.92 3.14 -10.14
C ALA A 21 0.24 1.85 -9.68
N LYS A 22 1.02 0.84 -9.26
CA LYS A 22 0.48 -0.42 -8.73
C LYS A 22 0.04 -0.27 -7.28
N ILE A 23 -1.02 -0.98 -6.91
CA ILE A 23 -1.59 -1.03 -5.57
C ILE A 23 -1.27 -2.39 -4.97
N ARG A 24 -0.43 -2.43 -3.94
CA ARG A 24 -0.02 -3.71 -3.34
C ARG A 24 -1.11 -4.25 -2.42
N ILE A 25 -1.57 -5.45 -2.71
CA ILE A 25 -2.55 -6.21 -1.95
C ILE A 25 -1.87 -7.46 -1.39
N LEU A 26 -1.80 -7.58 -0.07
CA LEU A 26 -1.23 -8.75 0.57
C LEU A 26 -2.27 -9.88 0.57
N VAL A 27 -1.89 -11.04 0.06
CA VAL A 27 -2.74 -12.23 0.09
C VAL A 27 -2.17 -13.19 1.12
N VAL A 28 -3.02 -13.66 2.04
CA VAL A 28 -2.62 -14.54 3.15
C VAL A 28 -3.47 -15.81 3.18
N PRO A 29 -2.88 -16.99 3.46
CA PRO A 29 -3.65 -18.19 3.70
C PRO A 29 -4.37 -18.08 5.05
N VAL A 30 -5.65 -18.43 5.05
CA VAL A 30 -6.50 -18.45 6.23
C VAL A 30 -7.04 -19.85 6.40
N SER A 31 -6.63 -20.50 7.49
CA SER A 31 -7.13 -21.79 7.90
C SER A 31 -6.99 -21.94 9.42
N PRO A 32 -7.85 -22.73 10.08
CA PRO A 32 -7.64 -23.19 11.45
C PRO A 32 -6.25 -23.79 11.62
N LYS A 33 -5.68 -23.67 12.82
CA LYS A 33 -4.33 -24.21 13.11
C LYS A 33 -4.24 -25.73 12.91
N GLN A 34 -5.37 -26.42 13.09
CA GLN A 34 -5.45 -27.87 13.04
C GLN A 34 -5.54 -28.40 11.60
N GLU A 35 -5.94 -27.56 10.64
CA GLU A 35 -6.14 -27.94 9.24
C GLU A 35 -5.44 -26.94 8.30
N PRO A 36 -4.10 -26.96 8.23
CA PRO A 36 -3.36 -25.99 7.45
C PRO A 36 -3.62 -26.12 5.94
N MET A 37 -3.85 -24.99 5.28
CA MET A 37 -3.93 -24.94 3.83
C MET A 37 -2.58 -25.32 3.19
N SER A 38 -2.58 -26.25 2.24
CA SER A 38 -1.37 -26.61 1.49
C SER A 38 -0.90 -25.46 0.60
N ARG A 39 0.42 -25.31 0.45
CA ARG A 39 1.04 -24.27 -0.39
C ARG A 39 0.55 -24.27 -1.85
N ASP A 40 0.33 -25.44 -2.44
CA ASP A 40 -0.11 -25.55 -3.84
C ASP A 40 -1.56 -25.13 -4.05
N ARG A 41 -2.43 -25.35 -3.05
CA ARG A 41 -3.81 -24.84 -3.07
C ARG A 41 -3.80 -23.32 -2.96
N PHE A 42 -3.08 -22.79 -1.96
CA PHE A 42 -2.95 -21.35 -1.77
C PHE A 42 -2.42 -20.65 -3.03
N ARG A 43 -1.33 -21.18 -3.62
CA ARG A 43 -0.74 -20.62 -4.83
C ARG A 43 -1.72 -20.60 -6.00
N ARG A 44 -2.45 -21.70 -6.24
CA ARG A 44 -3.49 -21.75 -7.29
C ARG A 44 -4.56 -20.68 -7.08
N SER A 45 -5.02 -20.48 -5.85
CA SER A 45 -6.00 -19.43 -5.54
C SER A 45 -5.45 -18.02 -5.77
N VAL A 46 -4.19 -17.77 -5.42
CA VAL A 46 -3.51 -16.49 -5.71
C VAL A 46 -3.36 -16.28 -7.22
N ASP A 47 -2.98 -17.31 -7.97
CA ASP A 47 -2.82 -17.24 -9.43
C ASP A 47 -4.17 -16.96 -10.12
N LEU A 48 -5.27 -17.54 -9.62
CA LEU A 48 -6.63 -17.23 -10.09
C LEU A 48 -7.02 -15.78 -9.80
N LEU A 49 -6.80 -15.31 -8.58
CA LEU A 49 -7.10 -13.93 -8.18
C LEU A 49 -6.32 -12.91 -9.01
N SER A 50 -5.04 -13.20 -9.28
CA SER A 50 -4.13 -12.31 -10.00
C SER A 50 -4.53 -12.06 -11.45
N GLN A 51 -5.33 -12.93 -12.05
CA GLN A 51 -5.89 -12.72 -13.40
C GLN A 51 -6.83 -11.51 -13.47
N PHE A 52 -7.37 -11.06 -12.34
CA PHE A 52 -8.29 -9.93 -12.22
C PHE A 52 -7.60 -8.66 -11.70
N GLY A 53 -6.26 -8.60 -11.71
CA GLY A 53 -5.50 -7.47 -11.18
C GLY A 53 -5.65 -6.16 -11.95
N VAL A 54 -6.32 -6.14 -13.11
CA VAL A 54 -6.57 -4.92 -13.89
C VAL A 54 -8.06 -4.60 -13.83
N VAL A 55 -8.41 -3.48 -13.19
CA VAL A 55 -9.80 -3.14 -12.88
C VAL A 55 -10.15 -1.79 -13.48
N ALA A 56 -11.17 -1.73 -14.33
CA ALA A 56 -11.71 -0.44 -14.77
C ALA A 56 -12.47 0.21 -13.61
N VAL A 57 -12.11 1.46 -13.26
CA VAL A 57 -12.74 2.19 -12.15
C VAL A 57 -14.26 2.23 -12.31
N ARG A 58 -14.77 2.37 -13.55
CA ARG A 58 -16.20 2.38 -13.86
C ARG A 58 -16.93 1.14 -13.32
N ASP A 59 -16.29 -0.02 -13.39
CA ASP A 59 -16.88 -1.30 -13.01
C ASP A 59 -16.87 -1.47 -11.48
N ALA A 60 -15.91 -0.82 -10.81
CA ALA A 60 -15.82 -0.69 -9.36
C ALA A 60 -16.58 0.53 -8.78
N THR A 61 -17.23 1.36 -9.60
CA THR A 61 -18.00 2.52 -9.11
C THR A 61 -19.40 2.10 -8.69
N PRO A 62 -19.83 2.35 -7.42
CA PRO A 62 -21.20 2.09 -6.97
C PRO A 62 -22.23 2.81 -7.85
N ALA A 63 -23.40 2.20 -8.07
CA ALA A 63 -24.44 2.76 -8.95
C ALA A 63 -24.84 4.19 -8.54
N ASP A 64 -24.98 4.45 -7.24
CA ASP A 64 -25.35 5.74 -6.66
C ASP A 64 -24.32 6.84 -6.97
N GLN A 65 -23.04 6.49 -7.03
CA GLN A 65 -21.96 7.41 -7.37
C GLN A 65 -21.78 7.54 -8.87
N ARG A 66 -22.09 6.49 -9.65
CA ARG A 66 -22.05 6.54 -11.11
C ARG A 66 -23.02 7.59 -11.66
N ALA A 67 -24.19 7.74 -11.06
CA ALA A 67 -25.14 8.80 -11.40
C ALA A 67 -24.59 10.21 -11.11
N GLN A 68 -23.84 10.38 -10.02
CA GLN A 68 -23.19 11.65 -9.63
C GLN A 68 -21.95 11.98 -10.48
N LEU A 69 -21.36 11.00 -11.15
CA LEU A 69 -20.21 11.14 -12.05
C LEU A 69 -20.60 11.36 -13.52
N SER A 70 -21.90 11.54 -13.80
CA SER A 70 -22.41 11.91 -15.13
C SER A 70 -21.76 13.23 -15.59
N PRO A 71 -21.41 13.37 -16.89
CA PRO A 71 -20.66 14.52 -17.41
C PRO A 71 -21.29 15.89 -17.13
N GLU A 72 -22.59 15.95 -16.85
CA GLU A 72 -23.31 17.18 -16.45
C GLU A 72 -23.05 17.64 -15.01
N ASN A 73 -22.61 16.75 -14.11
CA ASN A 73 -22.38 17.01 -12.69
C ASN A 73 -20.91 16.87 -12.24
N VAL A 74 -20.00 16.59 -13.17
CA VAL A 74 -18.55 16.57 -12.90
C VAL A 74 -18.09 18.02 -12.71
N ASN A 75 -18.37 18.57 -11.53
CA ASN A 75 -17.70 19.77 -11.08
C ASN A 75 -16.20 19.49 -11.07
N VAL A 76 -15.44 20.37 -11.73
CA VAL A 76 -13.97 20.38 -11.85
C VAL A 76 -13.25 20.39 -10.48
N GLY A 77 -14.00 20.46 -9.37
CA GLY A 77 -13.51 20.38 -7.98
C GLY A 77 -13.80 19.06 -7.23
N ASN A 78 -14.49 18.08 -7.82
CA ASN A 78 -14.75 16.81 -7.12
C ASN A 78 -13.48 15.94 -7.07
N LYS A 79 -12.76 16.03 -5.94
CA LYS A 79 -11.58 15.20 -5.58
C LYS A 79 -11.97 13.74 -5.25
N THR A 80 -13.00 13.19 -5.90
CA THR A 80 -13.40 11.78 -5.69
C THR A 80 -12.38 10.86 -6.36
N MET A 81 -12.10 9.71 -5.74
CA MET A 81 -11.23 8.71 -6.35
C MET A 81 -11.94 7.91 -7.45
N PHE A 82 -13.26 8.01 -7.56
CA PHE A 82 -14.05 7.43 -8.64
C PHE A 82 -14.04 8.33 -9.87
N HIS A 83 -13.64 7.78 -11.02
CA HIS A 83 -13.52 8.48 -12.31
C HIS A 83 -13.38 7.47 -13.48
N PRO A 84 -13.31 7.91 -14.75
CA PRO A 84 -12.93 7.03 -15.86
C PRO A 84 -11.42 6.71 -15.84
N GLY A 85 -11.03 5.49 -15.47
CA GLY A 85 -9.63 5.05 -15.41
C GLY A 85 -9.49 3.55 -15.17
N VAL A 86 -8.24 3.12 -14.96
CA VAL A 86 -7.87 1.72 -14.69
C VAL A 86 -6.96 1.67 -13.47
N LEU A 87 -7.21 0.73 -12.55
CA LEU A 87 -6.34 0.41 -11.44
C LEU A 87 -5.55 -0.87 -11.74
N PHE A 88 -4.35 -0.94 -11.17
CA PHE A 88 -3.48 -2.11 -11.22
C PHE A 88 -3.27 -2.65 -9.81
N LEU A 89 -3.98 -3.72 -9.47
CA LEU A 89 -3.82 -4.46 -8.22
C LEU A 89 -2.66 -5.44 -8.36
N ASP A 90 -1.69 -5.32 -7.46
CA ASP A 90 -0.51 -6.16 -7.36
C ASP A 90 -0.67 -7.10 -6.16
N PHE A 91 -1.08 -8.34 -6.43
CA PHE A 91 -1.25 -9.36 -5.40
C PHE A 91 0.11 -9.95 -5.01
N THR A 92 0.52 -9.70 -3.78
CA THR A 92 1.78 -10.21 -3.20
C THR A 92 1.48 -11.16 -2.06
N THR A 93 2.27 -12.22 -1.90
CA THR A 93 2.20 -13.11 -0.74
C THR A 93 3.25 -12.78 0.32
N GLU A 94 4.12 -11.82 0.02
CA GLU A 94 5.25 -11.45 0.86
C GLU A 94 5.09 -10.01 1.36
N TYR A 95 5.48 -9.80 2.61
CA TYR A 95 5.50 -8.49 3.26
C TYR A 95 6.80 -8.34 4.05
N ASN A 96 7.62 -7.36 3.65
CA ASN A 96 8.84 -7.02 4.36
C ASN A 96 8.59 -5.88 5.36
N ARG A 97 8.75 -6.18 6.65
CA ARG A 97 8.56 -5.22 7.74
C ARG A 97 9.73 -4.25 7.95
N ASP A 98 10.91 -4.57 7.42
CA ASP A 98 12.13 -3.79 7.64
C ASP A 98 12.02 -2.38 7.03
N HIS A 99 11.16 -2.22 6.03
CA HIS A 99 10.96 -0.95 5.31
C HIS A 99 9.64 -0.26 5.62
N VAL A 100 8.96 -0.64 6.71
CA VAL A 100 7.67 -0.03 7.11
C VAL A 100 7.77 1.49 7.29
N PHE A 101 8.92 2.00 7.76
CA PHE A 101 9.16 3.43 7.92
C PHE A 101 9.14 4.22 6.60
N LEU A 102 9.21 3.54 5.44
CA LEU A 102 9.11 4.15 4.12
C LEU A 102 7.67 4.19 3.60
N GLU A 103 6.73 3.43 4.17
CA GLU A 103 5.33 3.36 3.71
C GLU A 103 4.62 4.72 3.73
N ASP A 104 4.95 5.57 4.70
CA ASP A 104 4.43 6.93 4.81
C ASP A 104 5.01 7.91 3.77
N PHE A 105 6.04 7.48 3.03
CA PHE A 105 6.71 8.28 2.01
C PHE A 105 6.56 7.69 0.59
N GLN A 106 6.47 6.38 0.47
CA GLN A 106 6.31 5.63 -0.77
C GLN A 106 4.97 4.90 -0.72
N MET A 107 3.89 5.57 -1.11
CA MET A 107 2.55 4.99 -0.98
C MET A 107 2.39 3.68 -1.77
N HIS A 108 3.06 3.54 -2.92
CA HIS A 108 3.04 2.31 -3.72
C HIS A 108 3.73 1.11 -3.04
N SER A 109 4.62 1.32 -2.06
CA SER A 109 5.29 0.21 -1.36
C SER A 109 4.47 -0.36 -0.21
N ARG A 110 3.50 0.43 0.29
CA ARG A 110 2.62 0.09 1.41
C ARG A 110 1.58 -0.93 0.98
N ILE A 111 1.30 -1.88 1.86
CA ILE A 111 0.18 -2.81 1.70
C ILE A 111 -1.12 -2.02 1.89
N MET A 112 -1.89 -1.84 0.82
CA MET A 112 -3.12 -1.06 0.82
C MET A 112 -4.35 -1.89 1.17
N GLY A 113 -4.27 -3.21 0.98
CA GLY A 113 -5.33 -4.11 1.39
C GLY A 113 -4.80 -5.50 1.68
N VAL A 114 -5.60 -6.28 2.42
CA VAL A 114 -5.29 -7.66 2.77
C VAL A 114 -6.45 -8.54 2.33
N VAL A 115 -6.15 -9.59 1.57
CA VAL A 115 -7.10 -10.62 1.16
C VAL A 115 -6.76 -11.94 1.85
N GLY A 116 -7.67 -12.43 2.68
CA GLY A 116 -7.59 -13.76 3.26
C GLY A 116 -8.14 -14.81 2.30
N ILE A 117 -7.42 -15.92 2.11
CA ILE A 117 -7.88 -17.05 1.29
C ILE A 117 -8.11 -18.27 2.17
N ALA A 118 -9.36 -18.71 2.25
CA ALA A 118 -9.77 -20.00 2.78
C ALA A 118 -10.15 -20.97 1.65
N ASP A 119 -10.11 -22.28 1.93
CA ASP A 119 -10.49 -23.33 0.98
C ASP A 119 -11.33 -24.39 1.70
N CYS A 120 -12.56 -24.57 1.25
CA CYS A 120 -13.53 -25.51 1.81
C CYS A 120 -13.38 -26.93 1.23
N ALA A 121 -12.51 -27.17 0.25
CA ALA A 121 -12.41 -28.45 -0.45
C ALA A 121 -12.04 -29.65 0.44
N GLN A 122 -11.56 -29.42 1.66
CA GLN A 122 -11.16 -30.46 2.62
C GLN A 122 -12.22 -30.77 3.67
N VAL A 123 -13.35 -30.05 3.65
CA VAL A 123 -14.41 -30.18 4.64
C VAL A 123 -15.65 -30.70 3.93
N ASP A 124 -16.06 -31.92 4.27
CA ASP A 124 -17.09 -32.64 3.52
C ASP A 124 -18.52 -32.21 3.88
N ASN A 125 -18.75 -31.85 5.15
CA ASN A 125 -20.09 -31.53 5.67
C ASN A 125 -20.34 -30.00 5.68
N GLU A 126 -21.58 -29.59 5.36
CA GLU A 126 -22.01 -28.18 5.37
C GLU A 126 -21.86 -27.52 6.75
N ASP A 127 -22.34 -28.17 7.81
CA ASP A 127 -22.27 -27.63 9.17
C ASP A 127 -20.80 -27.44 9.61
N GLU A 128 -19.93 -28.35 9.18
CA GLU A 128 -18.50 -28.28 9.42
C GLU A 128 -17.86 -27.19 8.58
N GLN A 129 -18.23 -27.02 7.31
CA GLN A 129 -17.77 -25.91 6.47
C GLN A 129 -18.13 -24.57 7.09
N ARG A 130 -19.36 -24.43 7.61
CA ARG A 130 -19.82 -23.20 8.26
C ARG A 130 -19.01 -22.89 9.52
N ARG A 131 -18.74 -23.90 10.34
CA ARG A 131 -17.89 -23.77 11.53
C ARG A 131 -16.44 -23.44 11.17
N TYR A 132 -15.89 -24.12 10.18
CA TYR A 132 -14.56 -23.89 9.63
C TYR A 132 -14.40 -22.45 9.15
N LEU A 133 -15.37 -21.91 8.40
CA LEU A 133 -15.33 -20.54 7.91
C LEU A 133 -15.49 -19.49 9.02
N ALA A 134 -16.33 -19.74 10.03
CA ALA A 134 -16.43 -18.87 11.19
C ALA A 134 -15.10 -18.78 11.96
N GLU A 135 -14.38 -19.90 12.09
CA GLU A 135 -13.03 -19.90 12.65
C GLU A 135 -12.03 -19.18 11.75
N CYS A 136 -12.11 -19.37 10.42
CA CYS A 136 -11.29 -18.64 9.45
C CYS A 136 -11.45 -17.11 9.59
N VAL A 137 -12.68 -16.61 9.75
CA VAL A 137 -12.93 -15.17 9.99
C VAL A 137 -12.18 -14.70 11.24
N THR A 138 -12.27 -15.45 12.34
CA THR A 138 -11.56 -15.13 13.59
C THR A 138 -10.03 -15.11 13.40
N VAL A 139 -9.49 -16.11 12.69
CA VAL A 139 -8.06 -16.18 12.37
C VAL A 139 -7.62 -15.01 11.50
N PHE A 140 -8.43 -14.66 10.51
CA PHE A 140 -8.16 -13.55 9.61
C PHE A 140 -8.15 -12.21 10.35
N ASP A 141 -9.11 -11.96 11.23
CA ASP A 141 -9.16 -10.74 12.06
C ASP A 141 -7.89 -10.58 12.91
N GLU A 142 -7.38 -11.67 13.49
CA GLU A 142 -6.11 -11.64 14.22
C GLU A 142 -4.89 -11.41 13.31
N GLN A 143 -4.89 -11.98 12.11
CA GLN A 143 -3.83 -11.75 11.13
C GLN A 143 -3.81 -10.29 10.65
N VAL A 144 -4.97 -9.69 10.39
CA VAL A 144 -5.10 -8.32 9.87
C VAL A 144 -4.52 -7.28 10.82
N LYS A 145 -4.57 -7.49 12.14
CA LYS A 145 -3.94 -6.62 13.15
C LYS A 145 -2.44 -6.41 12.93
N ARG A 146 -1.78 -7.30 12.18
CA ARG A 146 -0.36 -7.21 11.82
C ARG A 146 -0.07 -6.19 10.72
N TYR A 147 -1.10 -5.65 10.08
CA TYR A 147 -1.03 -4.74 8.93
C TYR A 147 -1.87 -3.47 9.18
N PRO A 148 -1.61 -2.69 10.24
CA PRO A 148 -2.45 -1.56 10.63
C PRO A 148 -2.47 -0.42 9.60
N SER A 149 -1.54 -0.42 8.64
CA SER A 149 -1.48 0.53 7.53
C SER A 149 -2.37 0.14 6.35
N SER A 150 -2.93 -1.07 6.30
CA SER A 150 -3.83 -1.47 5.22
C SER A 150 -5.24 -0.87 5.39
N LEU A 151 -5.90 -0.56 4.28
CA LEU A 151 -7.16 0.18 4.22
C LEU A 151 -8.39 -0.71 4.10
N VAL A 152 -8.24 -1.88 3.46
CA VAL A 152 -9.33 -2.81 3.16
C VAL A 152 -8.91 -4.22 3.55
N HIS A 153 -9.81 -4.95 4.21
CA HIS A 153 -9.60 -6.32 4.62
C HIS A 153 -10.82 -7.13 4.21
N GLN A 154 -10.63 -8.15 3.39
CA GLN A 154 -11.71 -9.05 3.00
C GLN A 154 -11.20 -10.49 2.96
N CYS A 155 -12.05 -11.42 3.34
CA CYS A 155 -11.76 -12.85 3.25
C CYS A 155 -12.60 -13.48 2.13
N ILE A 156 -11.98 -14.40 1.39
CA ILE A 156 -12.65 -15.20 0.36
C ILE A 156 -12.46 -16.69 0.67
N ALA A 157 -13.49 -17.49 0.38
CA ALA A 157 -13.45 -18.94 0.52
C ALA A 157 -13.71 -19.62 -0.82
N PHE A 158 -12.78 -20.47 -1.25
CA PHE A 158 -12.94 -21.29 -2.45
C PHE A 158 -13.63 -22.61 -2.15
N ASN A 159 -14.24 -23.19 -3.19
CA ASN A 159 -14.89 -24.50 -3.15
C ASN A 159 -16.00 -24.68 -2.08
N PRO A 160 -16.87 -23.68 -1.81
CA PRO A 160 -18.00 -23.84 -0.91
C PRO A 160 -18.98 -24.90 -1.44
N SER A 161 -19.71 -25.55 -0.53
CA SER A 161 -20.88 -26.38 -0.91
C SER A 161 -22.01 -25.52 -1.51
N LYS A 162 -22.89 -26.14 -2.30
CA LYS A 162 -24.00 -25.42 -2.97
C LYS A 162 -24.98 -24.80 -1.98
N ASP A 163 -25.26 -25.49 -0.89
CA ASP A 163 -26.17 -25.02 0.16
C ASP A 163 -25.58 -23.83 0.91
N LEU A 164 -24.27 -23.85 1.16
CA LEU A 164 -23.57 -22.72 1.78
C LEU A 164 -23.57 -21.47 0.89
N VAL A 165 -23.51 -21.63 -0.44
CA VAL A 165 -23.67 -20.51 -1.38
C VAL A 165 -25.08 -19.92 -1.33
N ALA A 166 -26.11 -20.73 -1.07
CA ALA A 166 -27.49 -20.25 -0.92
C ALA A 166 -27.72 -19.48 0.39
N ALA A 167 -26.94 -19.77 1.44
CA ALA A 167 -27.01 -19.10 2.74
C ALA A 167 -25.62 -18.59 3.21
N PRO A 168 -25.06 -17.57 2.53
CA PRO A 168 -23.69 -17.13 2.74
C PRO A 168 -23.51 -16.45 4.11
N LEU A 169 -22.31 -16.60 4.66
CA LEU A 169 -21.84 -15.84 5.81
C LEU A 169 -21.56 -14.38 5.40
N LYS A 170 -21.83 -13.42 6.28
CA LYS A 170 -21.75 -11.98 5.95
C LYS A 170 -20.30 -11.50 5.78
N GLU A 171 -19.37 -12.06 6.55
CA GLU A 171 -17.98 -11.60 6.62
C GLU A 171 -17.05 -12.22 5.56
N ILE A 172 -17.50 -13.23 4.81
CA ILE A 172 -16.65 -13.97 3.86
C ILE A 172 -17.33 -14.13 2.51
N THR A 173 -16.61 -13.80 1.44
CA THR A 173 -17.13 -13.96 0.08
C THR A 173 -16.86 -15.38 -0.40
N LEU A 174 -17.93 -16.06 -0.81
CA LEU A 174 -17.85 -17.45 -1.28
C LEU A 174 -17.60 -17.49 -2.79
N ILE A 175 -16.61 -18.27 -3.21
CA ILE A 175 -16.18 -18.40 -4.61
C ILE A 175 -16.38 -19.87 -5.06
N PRO A 176 -17.50 -20.20 -5.73
CA PRO A 176 -17.77 -21.55 -6.22
C PRO A 176 -16.82 -21.94 -7.35
N ASN A 177 -16.47 -23.22 -7.41
CA ASN A 177 -15.57 -23.80 -8.40
C ASN A 177 -16.32 -24.43 -9.57
N GLU A 178 -17.23 -23.67 -10.19
CA GLU A 178 -18.01 -24.12 -11.34
C GLU A 178 -17.71 -23.25 -12.59
N GLY A 179 -16.65 -23.61 -13.33
CA GLY A 179 -16.39 -23.14 -14.69
C GLY A 179 -16.48 -21.61 -14.89
N GLN A 180 -17.31 -21.16 -15.85
CA GLN A 180 -17.47 -19.74 -16.21
C GLN A 180 -17.99 -18.86 -15.06
N GLN A 181 -18.64 -19.44 -14.05
CA GLN A 181 -19.16 -18.68 -12.91
C GLN A 181 -18.02 -18.19 -12.02
N LEU A 182 -16.92 -18.93 -11.92
CA LEU A 182 -15.74 -18.56 -11.13
C LEU A 182 -15.25 -17.14 -11.49
N SER A 183 -15.14 -16.85 -12.79
CA SER A 183 -14.70 -15.54 -13.27
C SER A 183 -15.68 -14.43 -12.88
N PHE A 184 -16.98 -14.71 -12.88
CA PHE A 184 -17.99 -13.75 -12.45
C PHE A 184 -17.89 -13.45 -10.94
N TYR A 185 -17.74 -14.47 -10.09
CA TYR A 185 -17.60 -14.28 -8.65
C TYR A 185 -16.30 -13.54 -8.30
N LEU A 186 -15.18 -13.89 -8.94
CA LEU A 186 -13.90 -13.20 -8.74
C LEU A 186 -13.96 -11.75 -9.24
N ALA A 187 -14.53 -11.49 -10.43
CA ALA A 187 -14.69 -10.13 -10.92
C ALA A 187 -15.60 -9.29 -10.00
N THR A 188 -16.69 -9.87 -9.49
CA THR A 188 -17.60 -9.20 -8.55
C THR A 188 -16.89 -8.87 -7.24
N PHE A 189 -16.14 -9.84 -6.69
CA PHE A 189 -15.31 -9.63 -5.50
C PHE A 189 -14.30 -8.51 -5.71
N ILE A 190 -13.51 -8.57 -6.79
CA ILE A 190 -12.49 -7.56 -7.10
C ILE A 190 -13.10 -6.17 -7.31
N ASN A 191 -14.25 -6.07 -7.97
CA ASN A 191 -14.94 -4.79 -8.15
C ASN A 191 -15.38 -4.21 -6.80
N SER A 192 -15.99 -5.03 -5.93
CA SER A 192 -16.39 -4.62 -4.58
C SER A 192 -15.19 -4.19 -3.73
N PHE A 193 -14.14 -5.01 -3.71
CA PHE A 193 -12.88 -4.72 -3.01
C PHE A 193 -12.26 -3.40 -3.49
N THR A 194 -12.26 -3.17 -4.81
CA THR A 194 -11.75 -1.94 -5.43
C THR A 194 -12.61 -0.72 -5.06
N SER A 195 -13.93 -0.86 -4.99
CA SER A 195 -14.81 0.21 -4.50
C SER A 195 -14.43 0.65 -3.09
N GLU A 196 -14.21 -0.32 -2.19
CA GLU A 196 -13.79 -0.05 -0.82
C GLU A 196 -12.41 0.59 -0.76
N LEU A 197 -11.49 0.16 -1.62
CA LEU A 197 -10.15 0.71 -1.71
C LEU A 197 -10.18 2.19 -2.14
N LEU A 198 -10.96 2.54 -3.15
CA LEU A 198 -11.13 3.93 -3.63
C LEU A 198 -11.77 4.82 -2.54
N ARG A 199 -12.70 4.27 -1.75
CA ARG A 199 -13.24 4.95 -0.56
C ARG A 199 -12.14 5.14 0.50
N GLY A 200 -11.32 4.12 0.73
CA GLY A 200 -10.15 4.17 1.60
C GLY A 200 -9.16 5.27 1.18
N PHE A 201 -8.86 5.37 -0.11
CA PHE A 201 -7.99 6.43 -0.67
C PHE A 201 -8.58 7.82 -0.45
N THR A 202 -9.89 7.99 -0.64
CA THR A 202 -10.58 9.26 -0.37
C THR A 202 -10.42 9.67 1.09
N ASN A 203 -10.56 8.73 2.02
CA ASN A 203 -10.36 8.99 3.45
C ASN A 203 -8.90 9.29 3.78
N LEU A 204 -7.96 8.56 3.16
CA LEU A 204 -6.53 8.77 3.37
C LEU A 204 -6.08 10.15 2.86
N VAL A 205 -6.60 10.63 1.73
CA VAL A 205 -6.35 12.00 1.26
C VAL A 205 -6.81 13.02 2.31
N LYS A 206 -8.03 12.89 2.83
CA LYS A 206 -8.55 13.80 3.87
C LYS A 206 -7.64 13.79 5.11
N GLN A 207 -7.18 12.61 5.54
CA GLN A 207 -6.26 12.48 6.66
C GLN A 207 -4.89 13.12 6.39
N ILE A 208 -4.35 13.00 5.18
CA ILE A 208 -3.08 13.63 4.79
C ILE A 208 -3.23 15.16 4.78
N GLU A 209 -4.31 15.67 4.20
CA GLU A 209 -4.60 17.11 4.13
C GLU A 209 -4.82 17.72 5.52
N SER A 210 -5.38 16.97 6.47
CA SER A 210 -5.60 17.44 7.84
C SER A 210 -4.37 17.37 8.75
N ARG A 211 -3.28 16.71 8.33
CA ARG A 211 -2.08 16.53 9.18
C ARG A 211 -1.30 17.85 9.30
N PRO A 212 -1.07 18.38 10.52
CA PRO A 212 -0.29 19.62 10.70
C PRO A 212 1.20 19.41 10.40
N ILE A 213 1.71 18.20 10.62
CA ILE A 213 3.10 17.83 10.38
C ILE A 213 3.16 16.44 9.74
N ILE A 214 3.87 16.32 8.63
CA ILE A 214 4.24 15.03 8.03
C ILE A 214 5.75 14.87 8.20
N SER A 215 6.16 13.90 9.03
CA SER A 215 7.56 13.59 9.30
C SER A 215 8.26 13.05 8.05
N GLY A 216 9.58 13.20 7.98
CA GLY A 216 10.38 12.52 6.96
C GLY A 216 10.59 11.05 7.33
N PRO A 217 10.96 10.20 6.36
CA PRO A 217 11.34 8.83 6.66
C PRO A 217 12.50 8.86 7.65
N THR A 218 12.31 8.24 8.81
CA THR A 218 13.36 8.06 9.81
C THR A 218 13.58 6.55 9.89
N PRO A 219 14.73 6.03 9.42
CA PRO A 219 15.00 4.61 9.60
C PRO A 219 14.92 4.30 11.11
N PRO A 220 14.39 3.13 11.50
CA PRO A 220 14.55 2.67 12.86
C PRO A 220 16.05 2.74 13.18
N ASN A 221 16.41 3.24 14.36
CA ASN A 221 17.80 3.35 14.80
C ASN A 221 18.43 1.95 14.76
N TYR A 222 19.02 1.56 13.64
CA TYR A 222 20.01 0.51 13.61
C TYR A 222 21.21 1.11 14.32
N SER A 223 21.27 0.95 15.64
CA SER A 223 22.52 1.09 16.35
C SER A 223 23.44 0.03 15.76
N VAL A 224 24.19 0.40 14.73
CA VAL A 224 25.40 -0.31 14.37
C VAL A 224 26.32 -0.06 15.55
N ASN A 225 26.20 -0.90 16.59
CA ASN A 225 27.33 -1.22 17.43
C ASN A 225 28.32 -1.90 16.49
N ALA A 226 29.05 -1.07 15.74
CA ALA A 226 30.30 -1.47 15.15
C ALA A 226 31.18 -1.86 16.34
N HIS A 227 31.15 -3.15 16.68
CA HIS A 227 32.28 -3.82 17.27
C HIS A 227 33.45 -3.60 16.31
N ARG A 228 34.09 -2.45 16.44
CA ARG A 228 35.47 -2.27 16.02
C ARG A 228 36.25 -3.33 16.76
N GLY A 229 37.02 -4.08 15.98
CA GLY A 229 37.74 -5.26 16.41
C GLY A 229 38.47 -5.06 17.73
N SER A 230 38.41 -6.13 18.51
CA SER A 230 39.32 -6.43 19.60
C SER A 230 40.76 -6.21 19.14
N THR A 231 41.38 -5.15 19.65
CA THR A 231 42.82 -5.14 19.94
C THR A 231 42.96 -4.63 21.36
N ALA A 232 43.42 -5.52 22.23
CA ALA A 232 43.74 -5.25 23.62
C ALA A 232 44.67 -4.04 23.74
N ASN A 233 44.41 -3.16 24.71
CA ASN A 233 45.50 -2.55 25.45
C ASN A 233 45.05 -2.11 26.85
N LEU A 234 45.93 -2.37 27.82
CA LEU A 234 45.75 -2.23 29.26
C LEU A 234 45.96 -0.79 29.75
N ASN A 235 45.32 -0.49 30.89
CA ASN A 235 45.66 0.49 31.94
C ASN A 235 45.98 1.95 31.57
N SER A 236 45.22 2.91 32.14
CA SER A 236 45.58 3.57 33.40
C SER A 236 44.79 4.88 33.61
N SER A 237 44.56 5.18 34.88
CA SER A 237 44.01 6.41 35.44
C SER A 237 44.80 7.66 35.05
N GLY A 238 44.10 8.71 34.58
CA GLY A 238 44.65 10.04 34.37
C GLY A 238 43.57 11.11 34.33
N THR A 239 43.57 11.99 35.32
CA THR A 239 42.80 13.25 35.40
C THR A 239 43.46 14.34 34.55
N SER A 240 42.69 15.05 33.70
CA SER A 240 42.86 16.45 33.22
C SER A 240 41.78 16.73 32.15
N LYS A 241 40.84 17.67 32.36
CA LYS A 241 40.82 19.08 31.93
C LYS A 241 40.87 19.32 30.41
N ASP A 242 39.82 20.00 29.93
CA ASP A 242 39.67 20.80 28.68
C ASP A 242 39.83 20.01 27.36
N ASP A 243 38.86 19.97 26.43
CA ASP A 243 38.31 21.09 25.68
C ASP A 243 36.84 20.86 25.27
N ALA A 244 35.98 21.79 25.69
CA ALA A 244 34.65 21.96 25.15
C ALA A 244 34.72 22.72 23.82
N ILE A 245 34.81 22.01 22.70
CA ILE A 245 34.54 22.60 21.39
C ILE A 245 33.02 22.73 21.24
N SER A 246 32.52 23.92 21.60
CA SER A 246 31.18 24.40 21.25
C SER A 246 31.04 24.43 19.73
N PRO A 247 30.03 23.77 19.13
CA PRO A 247 29.68 24.04 17.75
C PRO A 247 29.00 25.42 17.69
N THR A 248 29.73 26.34 17.08
CA THR A 248 29.30 27.56 16.39
C THR A 248 27.80 27.65 16.08
N SER A 249 27.27 28.77 16.50
CA SER A 249 25.97 29.39 16.25
C SER A 249 25.57 29.42 14.77
N GLY A 250 24.99 28.33 14.30
CA GLY A 250 24.04 28.31 13.17
C GLY A 250 22.71 27.79 13.69
N ALA A 251 21.71 28.68 13.82
CA ALA A 251 20.41 28.40 14.43
C ALA A 251 19.95 26.95 14.22
N ALA A 252 19.95 26.16 15.31
CA ALA A 252 19.41 24.82 15.34
C ALA A 252 17.89 24.91 15.16
N ILE A 253 17.44 25.11 13.92
CA ILE A 253 16.03 24.96 13.56
C ILE A 253 15.66 23.55 13.97
N SER A 254 14.78 23.43 14.96
CA SER A 254 14.32 22.15 15.48
C SER A 254 13.86 21.26 14.30
N ASN A 255 14.07 19.95 14.41
CA ASN A 255 13.60 19.01 13.37
C ASN A 255 12.08 19.18 13.13
N ALA A 256 11.33 19.59 14.15
CA ALA A 256 9.91 19.94 14.05
C ALA A 256 9.66 21.12 13.10
N ASP A 257 10.44 22.20 13.17
CA ASP A 257 10.27 23.37 12.31
C ASP A 257 10.72 23.12 10.86
N ARG A 258 11.71 22.24 10.65
CA ARG A 258 12.05 21.75 9.31
C ARG A 258 10.95 20.87 8.72
N ASN A 259 10.31 20.04 9.53
CA ASN A 259 9.19 19.21 9.10
C ASN A 259 7.97 20.06 8.77
N LYS A 260 7.58 21.02 9.61
CA LYS A 260 6.49 21.98 9.33
C LYS A 260 6.63 22.67 7.97
N LYS A 261 7.84 23.16 7.63
CA LYS A 261 8.11 23.82 6.34
C LYS A 261 8.00 22.89 5.13
N ARG A 262 8.18 21.58 5.31
CA ARG A 262 8.14 20.56 4.25
C ARG A 262 6.81 19.82 4.17
N THR A 263 5.96 19.93 5.20
CA THR A 263 4.65 19.27 5.27
C THR A 263 3.79 19.53 4.04
N PRO A 264 3.62 20.76 3.52
CA PRO A 264 2.73 21.00 2.39
C PRO A 264 3.17 20.25 1.12
N ALA A 265 4.47 20.27 0.82
CA ALA A 265 5.03 19.56 -0.33
C ALA A 265 4.94 18.03 -0.16
N ARG A 266 5.12 17.53 1.07
CA ARG A 266 4.95 16.09 1.37
C ARG A 266 3.49 15.68 1.23
N ALA A 267 2.55 16.44 1.78
CA ALA A 267 1.12 16.19 1.65
C ALA A 267 0.71 16.13 0.17
N MET A 268 1.10 17.15 -0.61
CA MET A 268 0.84 17.18 -2.05
C MET A 268 1.41 15.97 -2.78
N LYS A 269 2.66 15.56 -2.46
CA LYS A 269 3.28 14.36 -3.01
C LYS A 269 2.46 13.10 -2.73
N LEU A 270 2.08 12.87 -1.47
CA LEU A 270 1.33 11.67 -1.08
C LEU A 270 -0.08 11.63 -1.68
N VAL A 271 -0.76 12.78 -1.75
CA VAL A 271 -2.06 12.90 -2.44
C VAL A 271 -1.90 12.61 -3.93
N THR A 272 -0.81 13.09 -4.55
CA THR A 272 -0.52 12.83 -5.96
C THR A 272 -0.24 11.35 -6.22
N ASP A 273 0.50 10.67 -5.33
CA ASP A 273 0.68 9.21 -5.41
C ASP A 273 -0.67 8.49 -5.37
N LEU A 274 -1.59 8.90 -4.48
CA LEU A 274 -2.92 8.31 -4.38
C LEU A 274 -3.75 8.53 -5.64
N TYR A 275 -3.66 9.70 -6.28
CA TYR A 275 -4.29 9.93 -7.58
C TYR A 275 -3.70 9.01 -8.66
N LEU A 276 -2.38 8.84 -8.70
CA LEU A 276 -1.74 7.94 -9.64
C LEU A 276 -2.24 6.49 -9.47
N MET A 277 -2.24 5.99 -8.24
CA MET A 277 -2.72 4.63 -7.90
C MET A 277 -4.22 4.45 -8.13
N ALA A 278 -5.04 5.49 -7.94
CA ALA A 278 -6.47 5.45 -8.23
C ALA A 278 -6.78 5.44 -9.74
N GLY A 279 -5.77 5.60 -10.60
CA GLY A 279 -5.93 5.76 -12.04
C GLY A 279 -6.22 7.19 -12.50
N ARG A 280 -6.29 8.18 -11.57
CA ARG A 280 -6.56 9.62 -11.83
C ARG A 280 -5.38 10.32 -12.47
N ILE A 281 -4.96 9.86 -13.64
CA ILE A 281 -3.82 10.42 -14.37
C ILE A 281 -4.04 11.90 -14.71
N ASP A 282 -5.31 12.28 -14.93
CA ASP A 282 -5.77 13.65 -15.16
C ASP A 282 -5.38 14.62 -14.03
N LEU A 283 -5.44 14.17 -12.77
CA LEU A 283 -5.01 14.98 -11.63
C LEU A 283 -3.56 14.71 -11.24
N ALA A 284 -3.09 13.47 -11.39
CA ALA A 284 -1.76 13.07 -10.95
C ALA A 284 -0.65 13.82 -11.72
N ILE A 285 -0.74 13.87 -13.06
CA ILE A 285 0.31 14.49 -13.88
C ILE A 285 0.44 15.99 -13.60
N PRO A 286 -0.63 16.81 -13.65
CA PRO A 286 -0.52 18.24 -13.35
C PRO A 286 -0.02 18.50 -11.93
N SER A 287 -0.44 17.69 -10.95
CA SER A 287 0.02 17.82 -9.57
C SER A 287 1.51 17.54 -9.42
N TYR A 288 2.05 16.52 -10.10
CA TYR A 288 3.50 16.26 -10.13
C TYR A 288 4.28 17.41 -10.78
N VAL A 289 3.77 17.98 -11.88
CA VAL A 289 4.39 19.14 -12.55
C VAL A 289 4.40 20.37 -11.63
N SER A 290 3.30 20.64 -10.93
CA SER A 290 3.21 21.72 -9.94
C SER A 290 4.22 21.51 -8.80
N LEU A 291 4.26 20.30 -8.23
CA LEU A 291 5.17 19.95 -7.14
C LEU A 291 6.65 20.13 -7.53
N THR A 292 7.03 19.65 -8.72
CA THR A 292 8.41 19.78 -9.22
C THR A 292 8.79 21.24 -9.45
N SER A 293 7.89 22.03 -10.03
CA SER A 293 8.08 23.48 -10.25
C SER A 293 8.26 24.25 -8.94
N GLU A 294 7.47 23.93 -7.91
CA GLU A 294 7.57 24.55 -6.59
C GLU A 294 8.90 24.22 -5.90
N ILE A 295 9.33 22.95 -5.98
CA ILE A 295 10.61 22.49 -5.41
C ILE A 295 11.79 23.18 -6.11
N MET A 296 11.76 23.27 -7.45
CA MET A 296 12.79 23.94 -8.24
C MET A 296 12.89 25.44 -7.91
N THR A 297 11.75 26.12 -7.81
CA THR A 297 11.69 27.55 -7.47
C THR A 297 12.25 27.81 -6.08
N LYS A 298 11.87 27.02 -5.07
CA LYS A 298 12.42 27.15 -3.71
C LYS A 298 13.92 26.87 -3.65
N ARG A 299 14.44 25.93 -4.45
CA ARG A 299 15.88 25.65 -4.56
C ARG A 299 16.65 26.78 -5.25
N GLY A 300 16.11 27.35 -6.33
CA GLY A 300 16.71 28.47 -7.07
C GLY A 300 16.76 29.77 -6.25
N THR A 301 15.72 30.07 -5.47
CA THR A 301 15.70 31.22 -4.55
C THR A 301 16.67 31.04 -3.38
N LYS A 302 16.84 29.81 -2.88
CA LYS A 302 17.85 29.52 -1.85
C LYS A 302 19.28 29.72 -2.38
N ARG A 303 19.59 29.27 -3.60
CA ARG A 303 20.93 29.47 -4.22
C ARG A 303 21.27 30.96 -4.40
N ARG A 304 20.34 31.75 -4.95
CA ARG A 304 20.53 33.20 -5.14
C ARG A 304 20.74 33.97 -3.83
N ASN A 305 20.12 33.54 -2.74
CA ASN A 305 20.30 34.16 -1.43
C ASN A 305 21.63 33.78 -0.75
N VAL A 306 22.19 32.61 -1.05
CA VAL A 306 23.53 32.22 -0.56
C VAL A 306 24.60 33.00 -1.33
N GLU A 307 24.49 33.10 -2.66
CA GLU A 307 25.43 33.88 -3.48
C GLU A 307 25.44 35.39 -3.13
N ARG A 308 24.28 35.96 -2.75
CA ARG A 308 24.21 37.35 -2.26
C ARG A 308 24.77 37.56 -0.85
N ALA A 309 24.83 36.52 -0.03
CA ALA A 309 25.40 36.60 1.31
C ALA A 309 26.93 36.53 1.27
N ASP A 310 27.49 35.68 0.40
CA ASP A 310 28.94 35.54 0.22
C ASP A 310 29.56 36.75 -0.52
N GLY A 311 28.77 37.46 -1.35
CA GLY A 311 29.20 38.69 -2.03
C GLY A 311 29.18 39.96 -1.18
N LYS A 312 28.89 39.89 0.13
CA LYS A 312 28.80 41.05 1.05
C LYS A 312 29.91 41.11 2.10
N THR A 313 30.91 40.24 2.01
CA THR A 313 32.09 40.18 2.90
C THR A 313 33.40 40.63 2.23
N GLY A 314 33.31 41.48 1.19
CA GLY A 314 34.47 42.13 0.56
C GLY A 314 34.49 43.63 0.86
#